data_AF-A0AAE3XPP5-F1
#
_entry.id   AF-A0AAE3XPP5-F1
#
_cell.length_a   1.000
_cell.length_b   1.000
_cell.length_c   1.000
_cell.angle_alpha   90.00
_cell.angle_beta   90.00
_cell.angle_gamma   90.00
#
_symmetry.space_group_name_H-M   'P 1'
#
loop_
_entity.id
_entity.type
_entity.pdbx_description
1 polymer ?
#
loop_
_entity_poly.entity_id
_entity_poly.type
_entity_poly.pdbx_seq_one_letter_code
_entity_poly.pdbx_strand_id
1 'polypeptide(L)'
;MSEARTTIAGGWSPFEAPTAEEKLILKEALLGLLGVDYLPIAVSKQVVNGMNYRFISKATVVYPGAKPYLVEIFVHVPPGGKPELKNIKNVTKDLPETAFLSLGGWSDWHPLTPGEKVIFHLATKDILGVVYDPIEVRTQVVAGMNLEFKAVAHPVVPHSEPYDVIVSIFQPLDGAPYVESITKVNN
;
A
#
# COMPACT_ATOMS: atom_id res chain seq x y z
N MET A 1 16.54 -14.08 18.28
CA MET A 1 16.05 -15.19 17.46
C MET A 1 15.06 -14.60 16.46
N SER A 2 15.30 -14.71 15.16
CA SER A 2 14.40 -14.18 14.13
C SER A 2 13.21 -15.12 13.96
N GLU A 3 11.99 -14.59 14.01
CA GLU A 3 10.79 -15.37 13.72
C GLU A 3 10.84 -15.91 12.29
N ALA A 4 10.75 -17.24 12.17
CA ALA A 4 10.55 -17.89 10.89
C ALA A 4 9.13 -17.56 10.40
N ARG A 5 9.01 -16.58 9.50
CA ARG A 5 7.77 -16.26 8.80
C ARG A 5 7.27 -17.54 8.11
N THR A 6 6.16 -18.08 8.59
CA THR A 6 5.57 -19.30 8.03
C THR A 6 4.95 -18.99 6.67
N THR A 7 5.73 -19.14 5.60
CA THR A 7 5.19 -19.21 4.24
C THR A 7 4.39 -20.51 4.11
N ILE A 8 3.06 -20.39 4.06
CA ILE A 8 2.18 -21.50 3.71
C ILE A 8 2.42 -21.80 2.22
N ALA A 9 2.89 -23.00 1.88
CA ALA A 9 3.08 -23.39 0.49
C ALA A 9 1.75 -23.26 -0.27
N GLY A 10 1.75 -22.46 -1.35
CA GLY A 10 0.56 -22.17 -2.16
C GLY A 10 -0.31 -20.99 -1.69
N GLY A 11 -0.03 -20.37 -0.53
CA GLY A 11 -0.73 -19.16 -0.07
C GLY A 11 -0.12 -17.87 -0.61
N TRP A 12 -0.91 -16.80 -0.69
CA TRP A 12 -0.40 -15.45 -0.90
C TRP A 12 0.25 -14.93 0.40
N SER A 13 1.43 -14.34 0.29
CA SER A 13 2.06 -13.60 1.38
C SER A 13 1.22 -12.36 1.73
N PRO A 14 1.35 -11.83 2.95
CA PRO A 14 0.95 -10.46 3.22
C PRO A 14 1.59 -9.50 2.21
N PHE A 15 0.92 -8.37 1.98
CA PHE A 15 1.50 -7.32 1.16
C PHE A 15 2.64 -6.62 1.91
N GLU A 16 3.70 -6.31 1.17
CA GLU A 16 4.86 -5.57 1.65
C GLU A 16 5.30 -4.52 0.62
N ALA A 17 6.24 -3.64 1.00
CA ALA A 17 6.81 -2.68 0.06
C ALA A 17 7.64 -3.42 -1.02
N PRO A 18 7.46 -3.11 -2.32
CA PRO A 18 8.22 -3.76 -3.38
C PRO A 18 9.71 -3.44 -3.30
N THR A 19 10.54 -4.48 -3.36
CA THR A 19 11.99 -4.39 -3.53
C THR A 19 12.34 -3.89 -4.94
N ALA A 20 13.60 -3.49 -5.14
CA ALA A 20 14.08 -3.08 -6.46
C ALA A 20 13.95 -4.20 -7.52
N GLU A 21 14.17 -5.45 -7.12
CA GLU A 21 14.00 -6.62 -7.99
C GLU A 21 12.53 -6.82 -8.38
N GLU A 22 11.60 -6.69 -7.44
CA GLU A 22 10.16 -6.82 -7.71
C GLU A 22 9.63 -5.68 -8.58
N LYS A 23 10.14 -4.46 -8.40
CA LYS A 23 9.86 -3.33 -9.29
C LYS A 23 10.34 -3.63 -10.72
N LEU A 24 11.51 -4.27 -10.87
CA LEU A 24 12.02 -4.68 -12.18
C LEU A 24 11.16 -5.78 -12.80
N ILE A 25 10.72 -6.77 -12.03
CA ILE A 25 9.79 -7.81 -12.49
C ILE A 25 8.50 -7.18 -13.05
N LEU A 26 7.92 -6.21 -12.33
CA LEU A 26 6.73 -5.51 -12.82
C LEU A 26 7.03 -4.71 -14.09
N LYS A 27 8.15 -3.98 -14.12
CA LYS A 27 8.57 -3.20 -15.30
C LYS A 27 8.75 -4.07 -16.54
N GLU A 28 9.39 -5.24 -16.39
CA GLU A 28 9.56 -6.19 -17.48
C GLU A 28 8.22 -6.79 -17.94
N ALA A 29 7.34 -7.14 -17.00
CA ALA A 29 6.01 -7.66 -17.33
C ALA A 29 5.13 -6.64 -18.08
N LEU A 30 5.29 -5.35 -17.78
CA LEU A 30 4.57 -4.25 -18.44
C LEU A 30 5.23 -3.79 -19.75
N LEU A 31 6.38 -4.38 -20.14
CA LEU A 31 7.09 -3.96 -21.35
C LEU A 31 6.20 -4.16 -22.58
N GLY A 32 5.97 -3.07 -23.31
CA GLY A 32 5.06 -3.04 -24.47
C GLY A 32 3.65 -2.52 -24.18
N LEU A 33 3.24 -2.38 -22.90
CA LEU A 33 2.08 -1.55 -22.55
C LEU A 33 2.51 -0.07 -22.51
N LEU A 34 1.89 0.74 -23.36
CA LEU A 34 2.15 2.19 -23.46
C LEU A 34 0.93 2.99 -23.04
N GLY A 35 1.14 4.25 -22.68
CA GLY A 35 0.07 5.21 -22.38
C GLY A 35 -0.40 5.23 -20.93
N VAL A 36 0.15 4.40 -20.05
CA VAL A 36 -0.11 4.43 -18.60
C VAL A 36 1.20 4.21 -17.85
N ASP A 37 1.50 5.11 -16.91
CA ASP A 37 2.57 4.95 -15.94
C ASP A 37 2.06 4.17 -14.73
N TYR A 38 2.76 3.12 -14.34
CA TYR A 38 2.43 2.29 -13.19
C TYR A 38 3.52 2.42 -12.12
N LEU A 39 3.14 2.92 -10.94
CA LEU A 39 4.00 2.99 -9.77
C LEU A 39 3.58 1.93 -8.74
N PRO A 40 4.35 0.85 -8.52
CA PRO A 40 4.01 -0.16 -7.53
C PRO A 40 4.19 0.35 -6.10
N ILE A 41 3.15 0.18 -5.29
CA ILE A 41 3.07 0.63 -3.90
C ILE A 41 3.24 -0.55 -2.94
N ALA A 42 2.65 -1.69 -3.29
CA ALA A 42 2.70 -2.91 -2.48
C ALA A 42 2.79 -4.15 -3.37
N VAL A 43 3.41 -5.22 -2.86
CA VAL A 43 3.51 -6.52 -3.53
C VAL A 43 3.16 -7.65 -2.57
N SER A 44 2.42 -8.63 -3.06
CA SER A 44 2.13 -9.91 -2.40
C SER A 44 2.60 -11.03 -3.32
N LYS A 45 3.18 -12.08 -2.76
CA LYS A 45 3.85 -13.17 -3.48
C LYS A 45 3.19 -14.50 -3.19
N GLN A 46 3.22 -15.41 -4.15
CA GLN A 46 2.78 -16.79 -3.97
C GLN A 46 3.72 -17.73 -4.71
N VAL A 47 4.20 -18.75 -4.01
CA VAL A 47 5.04 -19.80 -4.59
C VAL A 47 4.13 -20.80 -5.32
N VAL A 48 4.41 -21.04 -6.60
CA VAL A 48 3.71 -21.99 -7.48
C VAL A 48 4.75 -22.79 -8.29
N ASN A 49 4.43 -23.26 -9.50
CA ASN A 49 5.45 -23.63 -10.49
C ASN A 49 6.11 -22.36 -11.05
N GLY A 50 7.03 -21.77 -10.30
CA GLY A 50 7.52 -20.41 -10.47
C GLY A 50 7.01 -19.49 -9.36
N MET A 51 6.88 -18.20 -9.64
CA MET A 51 6.43 -17.20 -8.67
C MET A 51 5.28 -16.36 -9.24
N ASN A 52 4.19 -16.27 -8.48
CA ASN A 52 3.14 -15.31 -8.72
C ASN A 52 3.39 -14.05 -7.90
N TYR A 53 3.17 -12.90 -8.51
CA TYR A 53 3.21 -11.58 -7.88
C TYR A 53 1.88 -10.88 -8.10
N ARG A 54 1.46 -10.15 -7.08
CA ARG A 54 0.28 -9.31 -7.09
C ARG A 54 0.68 -7.94 -6.58
N PHE A 55 0.69 -6.96 -7.47
CA PHE A 55 1.10 -5.59 -7.18
C PHE A 55 -0.13 -4.70 -7.04
N ILE A 56 -0.19 -3.89 -5.97
CA ILE A 56 -1.05 -2.71 -5.94
C ILE A 56 -0.23 -1.56 -6.50
N SER A 57 -0.71 -0.95 -7.59
CA SER A 57 0.00 0.14 -8.27
C SER A 57 -0.90 1.34 -8.50
N LYS A 58 -0.32 2.55 -8.41
CA LYS A 58 -0.92 3.78 -8.93
C LYS A 58 -0.71 3.81 -10.44
N ALA A 59 -1.80 3.76 -11.19
CA ALA A 59 -1.84 3.94 -12.63
C ALA A 59 -2.13 5.40 -12.97
N THR A 60 -1.33 6.01 -13.85
CA THR A 60 -1.55 7.38 -14.33
C THR A 60 -1.50 7.36 -15.86
N VAL A 61 -2.58 7.74 -16.53
CA VAL A 61 -2.57 7.80 -17.99
C VAL A 61 -1.63 8.92 -18.45
N VAL A 62 -0.84 8.67 -19.49
CA VAL A 62 0.19 9.60 -20.00
C VAL A 62 -0.45 10.69 -20.88
N TYR A 63 -1.24 11.57 -20.25
CA TYR A 63 -1.70 12.83 -20.85
C TYR A 63 -1.92 13.92 -19.76
N PRO A 64 -1.82 15.21 -20.11
CA PRO A 64 -1.99 16.29 -19.13
C PRO A 64 -3.37 16.27 -18.45
N GLY A 65 -3.38 16.27 -17.12
CA GLY A 65 -4.62 16.30 -16.34
C GLY A 65 -5.30 14.94 -16.13
N ALA A 66 -4.68 13.84 -16.54
CA ALA A 66 -5.15 12.50 -16.22
C ALA A 66 -5.22 12.31 -14.69
N LYS A 67 -6.40 11.93 -14.20
CA LYS A 67 -6.53 11.52 -12.81
C LYS A 67 -5.87 10.15 -12.64
N PRO A 68 -4.99 9.96 -11.64
CA PRO A 68 -4.46 8.63 -11.35
C PRO A 68 -5.60 7.69 -10.96
N TYR A 69 -5.35 6.40 -10.86
CA TYR A 69 -6.29 5.42 -10.31
C TYR A 69 -5.51 4.20 -9.79
N LEU A 70 -6.11 3.38 -8.93
CA LEU A 70 -5.45 2.20 -8.37
C LEU A 70 -5.78 0.95 -9.17
N VAL A 71 -4.74 0.16 -9.42
CA VAL A 71 -4.83 -1.13 -10.10
C VAL A 71 -4.18 -2.23 -9.28
N GLU A 72 -4.74 -3.43 -9.35
CA GLU A 72 -4.09 -4.66 -8.94
C GLU A 72 -3.54 -5.36 -10.20
N ILE A 73 -2.22 -5.58 -10.23
CA ILE A 73 -1.51 -6.14 -11.38
C ILE A 73 -1.00 -7.53 -10.99
N PHE A 74 -1.39 -8.54 -11.76
CA PHE A 74 -0.97 -9.91 -11.58
C PHE A 74 0.14 -10.24 -12.58
N VAL A 75 1.27 -10.71 -12.07
CA VAL A 75 2.43 -11.12 -12.85
C VAL A 75 2.80 -12.55 -12.46
N HIS A 76 3.14 -13.39 -13.43
CA HIS A 76 3.70 -14.72 -13.21
C HIS A 76 5.13 -14.78 -13.75
N VAL A 77 6.06 -15.31 -12.96
CA VAL A 77 7.43 -15.58 -13.38
C VAL A 77 7.61 -17.10 -13.42
N PRO A 78 7.64 -17.74 -14.60
CA PRO A 78 7.87 -19.17 -14.70
C PRO A 78 9.33 -19.52 -14.36
N PRO A 79 9.64 -20.78 -14.00
CA PRO A 79 11.00 -21.20 -13.67
C PRO A 79 11.96 -20.94 -14.83
N GLY A 80 12.96 -20.08 -14.62
CA GLY A 80 13.96 -19.72 -15.64
C GLY A 80 13.42 -18.90 -16.83
N GLY A 81 12.16 -18.47 -16.80
CA GLY A 81 11.57 -17.63 -17.85
C GLY A 81 11.41 -16.16 -17.43
N LYS A 82 10.81 -15.37 -18.32
CA LYS A 82 10.61 -13.92 -18.12
C LYS A 82 9.29 -13.62 -17.40
N PRO A 83 9.15 -12.48 -16.72
CA PRO A 83 7.89 -12.03 -16.17
C PRO A 83 6.79 -11.92 -17.22
N GLU A 84 5.63 -12.50 -16.93
CA GLU A 84 4.45 -12.49 -17.78
C GLU A 84 3.31 -11.74 -17.09
N LEU A 85 2.85 -10.64 -17.70
CA LEU A 85 1.64 -9.96 -17.27
C LEU A 85 0.44 -10.89 -17.48
N LYS A 86 -0.33 -11.12 -16.41
CA LYS A 86 -1.54 -11.96 -16.44
C LYS A 86 -2.80 -11.15 -16.43
N ASN A 87 -2.87 -10.10 -15.60
CA ASN A 87 -4.06 -9.25 -15.51
C ASN A 87 -3.72 -7.88 -14.93
N ILE A 88 -4.50 -6.87 -15.33
CA ILE A 88 -4.55 -5.55 -14.68
C ILE A 88 -6.02 -5.29 -14.34
N LYS A 89 -6.34 -5.27 -13.05
CA LYS A 89 -7.69 -4.95 -12.57
C LYS A 89 -7.70 -3.52 -12.05
N ASN A 90 -8.59 -2.68 -12.57
CA ASN A 90 -8.91 -1.42 -11.91
C ASN A 90 -9.66 -1.74 -10.61
N VAL A 91 -9.03 -1.48 -9.47
CA VAL A 91 -9.61 -1.72 -8.14
C VAL A 91 -10.13 -0.44 -7.52
N THR A 92 -10.05 0.69 -8.24
CA THR A 92 -10.43 2.02 -7.73
C THR A 92 -11.88 2.11 -7.29
N LYS A 93 -12.81 1.42 -7.96
CA LYS A 93 -14.23 1.38 -7.55
C LYS A 93 -14.47 0.46 -6.35
N ASP A 94 -13.55 -0.46 -6.09
CA ASP A 94 -13.53 -1.25 -4.86
C ASP A 94 -12.94 -0.41 -3.70
N LEU A 95 -12.59 0.86 -3.97
CA LEU A 95 -12.18 1.91 -3.04
C LEU A 95 -13.20 3.07 -3.12
N PRO A 96 -13.39 3.84 -2.04
CA PRO A 96 -14.34 4.95 -2.07
C PRO A 96 -13.96 6.03 -3.10
N GLU A 97 -14.97 6.50 -3.84
CA GLU A 97 -14.88 7.41 -5.00
C GLU A 97 -14.27 8.80 -4.69
N THR A 98 -14.09 9.13 -3.40
CA THR A 98 -13.55 10.39 -2.88
C THR A 98 -12.01 10.50 -2.94
N ALA A 99 -11.31 9.44 -3.37
CA ALA A 99 -9.84 9.41 -3.46
C ALA A 99 -9.23 10.29 -4.58
N PHE A 100 -10.03 11.01 -5.38
CA PHE A 100 -9.54 11.93 -6.42
C PHE A 100 -9.84 13.38 -6.12
N LEU A 101 -9.24 13.89 -5.06
CA LEU A 101 -9.19 15.33 -4.87
C LEU A 101 -8.09 15.99 -5.70
N SER A 102 -8.42 17.22 -6.10
CA SER A 102 -7.54 18.25 -6.64
C SER A 102 -6.10 18.13 -6.13
N LEU A 103 -5.11 18.31 -7.01
CA LEU A 103 -3.70 18.40 -6.63
C LEU A 103 -3.55 19.31 -5.39
N GLY A 104 -3.04 18.74 -4.28
CA GLY A 104 -2.86 19.43 -3.00
C GLY A 104 -4.05 19.42 -2.02
N GLY A 105 -5.22 18.88 -2.35
CA GLY A 105 -6.36 18.76 -1.43
C GLY A 105 -6.37 17.44 -0.65
N TRP A 106 -6.86 17.49 0.60
CA TRP A 106 -7.13 16.30 1.44
C TRP A 106 -8.49 15.70 1.13
N SER A 107 -8.56 14.42 0.78
CA SER A 107 -9.83 13.70 0.63
C SER A 107 -10.69 13.75 1.90
N ASP A 108 -11.99 13.48 1.74
CA ASP A 108 -12.84 13.20 2.89
C ASP A 108 -12.35 11.94 3.60
N TRP A 109 -12.62 11.87 4.89
CA TRP A 109 -12.43 10.65 5.66
C TRP A 109 -13.25 9.51 5.06
N HIS A 110 -12.63 8.35 4.90
CA HIS A 110 -13.26 7.17 4.32
C HIS A 110 -12.73 5.87 4.92
N PRO A 111 -13.46 4.74 4.78
CA PRO A 111 -12.98 3.44 5.25
C PRO A 111 -11.69 3.02 4.55
N LEU A 112 -10.77 2.42 5.31
CA LEU A 112 -9.49 1.99 4.75
C LEU A 112 -9.65 0.92 3.68
N THR A 113 -9.00 1.17 2.56
CA THR A 113 -8.79 0.18 1.50
C THR A 113 -7.75 -0.87 1.92
N PRO A 114 -7.69 -2.05 1.26
CA PRO A 114 -6.61 -3.00 1.50
C PRO A 114 -5.21 -2.40 1.30
N GLY A 115 -5.02 -1.52 0.31
CA GLY A 115 -3.75 -0.84 0.08
C GLY A 115 -3.38 0.12 1.22
N GLU A 116 -4.33 0.86 1.76
CA GLU A 116 -4.07 1.80 2.87
C GLU A 116 -3.82 1.07 4.20
N LYS A 117 -4.48 -0.07 4.44
CA LYS A 117 -4.16 -0.94 5.58
C LYS A 117 -2.71 -1.40 5.52
N VAL A 118 -2.21 -1.70 4.33
CA VAL A 118 -0.81 -2.09 4.13
C VAL A 118 0.12 -0.91 4.39
N ILE A 119 -0.18 0.27 3.86
CA ILE A 119 0.60 1.49 4.11
C ILE A 119 0.69 1.75 5.62
N PHE A 120 -0.45 1.69 6.33
CA PHE A 120 -0.50 1.86 7.77
C PHE A 120 0.38 0.83 8.49
N HIS A 121 0.16 -0.46 8.21
CA HIS A 121 0.93 -1.54 8.82
C HIS A 121 2.44 -1.37 8.61
N LEU A 122 2.86 -1.07 7.37
CA LEU A 122 4.28 -0.91 7.05
C LEU A 122 4.92 0.29 7.76
N ALA A 123 4.19 1.38 7.90
CA ALA A 123 4.68 2.58 8.57
C ALA A 123 4.75 2.41 10.10
N THR A 124 3.84 1.63 10.70
CA THR A 124 3.75 1.48 12.16
C THR A 124 4.41 0.21 12.70
N LYS A 125 4.82 -0.75 11.86
CA LYS A 125 5.35 -2.07 12.29
C LYS A 125 6.52 -2.01 13.28
N ASP A 126 7.32 -0.96 13.22
CA ASP A 126 8.52 -0.80 14.04
C ASP A 126 8.25 0.02 15.32
N ILE A 127 7.01 0.46 15.55
CA ILE A 127 6.60 1.16 16.77
C ILE A 127 6.27 0.12 17.85
N LEU A 128 7.04 0.16 18.94
CA LEU A 128 6.88 -0.77 20.06
C LEU A 128 6.08 -0.13 21.21
N GLY A 129 5.41 -0.96 22.00
CA GLY A 129 4.73 -0.53 23.23
C GLY A 129 3.28 -0.05 23.04
N VAL A 130 2.82 0.09 21.79
CA VAL A 130 1.44 0.47 21.44
C VAL A 130 1.02 -0.28 20.20
N VAL A 131 -0.18 -0.85 20.22
CA VAL A 131 -0.85 -1.41 19.03
C VAL A 131 -1.84 -0.37 18.52
N TYR A 132 -1.89 -0.14 17.21
CA TYR A 132 -2.81 0.81 16.61
C TYR A 132 -3.83 0.10 15.71
N ASP A 133 -5.11 0.38 15.95
CA ASP A 133 -6.22 -0.13 15.15
C ASP A 133 -6.81 1.01 14.29
N PRO A 134 -6.50 1.07 12.98
CA PRO A 134 -6.96 2.15 12.13
C PRO A 134 -8.45 1.98 11.74
N ILE A 135 -9.19 3.08 11.77
CA ILE A 135 -10.65 3.14 11.56
C ILE A 135 -10.98 3.78 10.20
N GLU A 136 -10.51 5.00 9.98
CA GLU A 136 -10.75 5.79 8.77
C GLU A 136 -9.44 6.45 8.32
N VAL A 137 -9.37 6.75 7.03
CA VAL A 137 -8.21 7.43 6.42
C VAL A 137 -8.69 8.58 5.55
N ARG A 138 -7.87 9.62 5.47
CA ARG A 138 -7.92 10.61 4.40
C ARG A 138 -6.54 10.76 3.78
N THR A 139 -6.51 11.17 2.52
CA THR A 139 -5.31 11.14 1.69
C THR A 139 -5.13 12.46 0.94
N GLN A 140 -3.88 12.82 0.68
CA GLN A 140 -3.53 13.98 -0.12
C GLN A 140 -2.40 13.60 -1.08
N VAL A 141 -2.58 13.92 -2.36
CA VAL A 141 -1.55 13.69 -3.38
C VAL A 141 -0.56 14.86 -3.40
N VAL A 142 0.72 14.56 -3.19
CA VAL A 142 1.87 15.49 -3.26
C VAL A 142 2.97 14.88 -4.15
N ALA A 143 4.25 15.18 -3.91
CA ALA A 143 5.39 14.41 -4.45
C ALA A 143 5.54 13.04 -3.74
N GLY A 144 4.47 12.26 -3.75
CA GLY A 144 4.21 11.11 -2.87
C GLY A 144 2.74 11.10 -2.49
N MET A 145 2.43 10.59 -1.31
CA MET A 145 1.08 10.62 -0.75
C MET A 145 1.15 10.84 0.76
N ASN A 146 0.47 11.88 1.25
CA ASN A 146 0.22 12.03 2.68
C ASN A 146 -1.07 11.26 3.00
N LEU A 147 -1.05 10.52 4.11
CA LEU A 147 -2.21 9.81 4.64
C LEU A 147 -2.38 10.19 6.11
N GLU A 148 -3.59 10.49 6.52
CA GLU A 148 -3.93 10.62 7.93
C GLU A 148 -4.93 9.54 8.29
N PHE A 149 -4.64 8.80 9.36
CA PHE A 149 -5.49 7.73 9.85
C PHE A 149 -6.04 8.11 11.21
N LYS A 150 -7.37 8.02 11.37
CA LYS A 150 -7.98 7.90 12.71
C LYS A 150 -7.72 6.48 13.18
N ALA A 151 -7.10 6.32 14.33
CA ALA A 151 -6.84 5.01 14.91
C ALA A 151 -7.08 5.03 16.42
N VAL A 152 -7.37 3.86 16.97
CA VAL A 152 -7.34 3.63 18.41
C VAL A 152 -5.95 3.13 18.78
N ALA A 153 -5.29 3.83 19.70
CA ALA A 153 -4.04 3.38 20.29
C ALA A 153 -4.33 2.51 21.51
N HIS A 154 -3.80 1.29 21.53
CA HIS A 154 -3.85 0.33 22.62
C HIS A 154 -2.45 0.18 23.23
N PRO A 155 -2.12 0.91 24.31
CA PRO A 155 -0.81 0.73 24.94
C PRO A 155 -0.71 -0.66 25.57
N VAL A 156 0.46 -1.28 25.47
CA VAL A 156 0.69 -2.63 26.01
C VAL A 156 1.03 -2.61 27.51
N VAL A 157 1.01 -1.43 28.13
CA VAL A 157 1.29 -1.22 29.55
C VAL A 157 0.07 -1.60 30.39
N PRO A 158 0.24 -2.37 31.50
CA PRO A 158 -0.85 -2.71 32.40
C PRO A 158 -1.63 -1.47 32.88
N HIS A 159 -2.96 -1.59 32.95
CA HIS A 159 -3.88 -0.54 33.39
C HIS A 159 -3.90 0.74 32.54
N SER A 160 -3.33 0.71 31.33
CA SER A 160 -3.49 1.80 30.37
C SER A 160 -4.85 1.74 29.68
N GLU A 161 -5.44 2.91 29.46
CA GLU A 161 -6.69 3.03 28.70
C GLU A 161 -6.38 3.29 27.22
N PRO A 162 -7.11 2.67 26.28
CA PRO A 162 -7.04 3.03 24.88
C PRO A 162 -7.41 4.50 24.66
N TYR A 163 -6.82 5.12 23.64
CA TYR A 163 -7.16 6.50 23.28
C TYR A 163 -7.10 6.72 21.77
N ASP A 164 -7.88 7.69 21.31
CA ASP A 164 -7.95 8.04 19.89
C ASP A 164 -6.71 8.84 19.47
N VAL A 165 -6.19 8.53 18.29
CA VAL A 165 -5.05 9.22 17.67
C VAL A 165 -5.33 9.53 16.21
N ILE A 166 -4.69 10.59 15.71
CA ILE A 166 -4.42 10.77 14.29
C ILE A 166 -2.97 10.36 14.02
N VAL A 167 -2.79 9.40 13.12
CA VAL A 167 -1.46 8.96 12.64
C VAL A 167 -1.25 9.55 11.25
N SER A 168 -0.32 10.47 11.11
CA SER A 168 0.10 11.03 9.82
C SER A 168 1.24 10.19 9.26
N ILE A 169 1.09 9.70 8.03
CA ILE A 169 2.05 8.86 7.31
C ILE A 169 2.35 9.49 5.95
N PHE A 170 3.63 9.52 5.59
CA PHE A 170 4.05 9.83 4.24
C PHE A 170 4.49 8.58 3.49
N GLN A 171 3.90 8.36 2.31
CA GLN A 171 4.35 7.39 1.33
C GLN A 171 5.12 8.14 0.21
N PRO A 172 6.46 8.06 0.18
CA PRO A 172 7.23 8.66 -0.90
C PRO A 172 6.99 7.93 -2.23
N LEU A 173 7.29 8.60 -3.35
CA LEU A 173 7.26 7.98 -4.69
C LEU A 173 8.25 6.83 -4.81
N ASP A 174 9.37 6.92 -4.11
CA ASP A 174 10.36 5.86 -3.99
C ASP A 174 10.76 5.69 -2.52
N GLY A 175 10.58 4.50 -1.98
CA GLY A 175 10.85 4.17 -0.57
C GLY A 175 9.63 3.58 0.17
N ALA A 176 9.87 3.13 1.39
CA ALA A 176 8.84 2.64 2.29
C ALA A 176 8.06 3.80 2.94
N PRO A 177 6.77 3.60 3.29
CA PRO A 177 6.03 4.61 4.04
C PRO A 177 6.58 4.75 5.45
N TYR A 178 6.48 5.94 6.03
CA TYR A 178 6.91 6.21 7.40
C TYR A 178 5.94 7.15 8.11
N VAL A 179 5.86 7.00 9.43
CA VAL A 179 5.06 7.87 10.29
C VAL A 179 5.75 9.23 10.41
N GLU A 180 5.03 10.29 10.09
CA GLU A 180 5.46 11.67 10.29
C GLU A 180 5.08 12.17 11.69
N SER A 181 3.87 11.84 12.15
CA SER A 181 3.40 12.22 13.48
C SER A 181 2.32 11.29 14.01
N ILE A 182 2.19 11.22 15.34
CA ILE A 182 1.08 10.58 16.04
C ILE A 182 0.56 11.60 17.04
N THR A 183 -0.67 12.04 16.85
CA THR A 183 -1.30 13.07 17.68
C THR A 183 -2.47 12.46 18.42
N LYS A 184 -2.43 12.48 19.76
CA LYS A 184 -3.59 12.11 20.58
C LYS A 184 -4.73 13.10 20.32
N VAL A 185 -5.92 12.58 20.04
CA VAL A 185 -7.14 13.38 19.95
C VAL A 185 -7.63 13.60 21.38
N ASN A 186 -7.65 14.85 21.82
CA ASN A 186 -8.27 15.20 23.09
C ASN A 186 -9.77 15.42 22.83
N ASN A 187 -10.60 14.59 23.46
CA ASN A 187 -12.04 14.82 23.54
C ASN A 187 -12.38 15.83 24.63
#